data_AF-A0A7S1AJ74-F1
#
_entry.id   AF-A0A7S1AJ74-F1
#
_cell.length_a   1.000
_cell.length_b   1.000
_cell.length_c   1.000
_cell.angle_alpha   90.00
_cell.angle_beta   90.00
_cell.angle_gamma   90.00
#
_symmetry.space_group_name_H-M   'P 1'
#
loop_
_entity.id
_entity.type
_entity.pdbx_description
1 polymer ?
#
loop_
_entity_poly.entity_id
_entity_poly.type
_entity_poly.pdbx_seq_one_letter_code
_entity_poly.pdbx_strand_id
1 'polypeptide(L)'
;MLKVLALSSVSSVASQYCSTNVNASSASLVNVSYEVGQIQEFCSLRRIWDRCHADVDALTADLAQAATFLNAALTQCSDSVCTSAAQTFSSSISSITTRANNVGTACGTHLLSCEADVAALSWNSLVADGIAAVSACAATPTPAPGPPAPPAPTPPSTTRDILVSGRNFVDGSTGATVVLTGTNVVMKGAPWIPAVNGTSRCGHTGDASCKTFNAADAQHLRDEGYTMIRLAVPWAGGQPVKEEGLDPDFKARLEAVLDLCHQFNLAVLLDVHQDAVGTALCGEGVPMWVSQLAVPKQIGLPIAPLQTTPSGCGVTALAAWAEYKGDPEYNIKNGCCRQVNQDTWGQLGTTLMAQDTMSYLFSDAGRALYANYVGLLAAVASRYPAAFGIELMNEPPTVSAARGPLYTLWKACYDEVRLVSDNLAVSVQDPQEFSLHLGTLNLADDLLEWLKSGDHLFYAFHYYGNPSTPAAAVANALSTGADWNMPVFLTEFGGYGTGCTTASAAVSSGVGFAYWHYDNYCWPQPNGGALPSGERWGACITGWGAGNGDWSCGLREARTEEIVV
;
A
#
# COMPACT_ATOMS: atom_id res chain seq x y z
N MET A 1 -44.58 -5.00 -25.87
CA MET A 1 -44.61 -4.22 -27.14
C MET A 1 -45.41 -2.93 -27.06
N LEU A 2 -46.65 -2.90 -26.53
CA LEU A 2 -47.42 -1.65 -26.39
C LEU A 2 -46.93 -0.65 -25.32
N LYS A 3 -46.02 -1.05 -24.40
CA LYS A 3 -45.30 -0.13 -23.51
C LYS A 3 -44.05 0.51 -24.16
N VAL A 4 -43.61 0.04 -25.33
CA VAL A 4 -42.37 0.52 -25.99
C VAL A 4 -42.66 1.69 -26.94
N LEU A 5 -43.86 1.76 -27.53
CA LEU A 5 -44.26 2.87 -28.41
C LEU A 5 -44.65 4.16 -27.66
N ALA A 6 -44.80 4.10 -26.33
CA ALA A 6 -45.00 5.30 -25.51
C ALA A 6 -43.68 6.02 -25.17
N LEU A 7 -42.52 5.40 -25.42
CA LEU A 7 -41.22 5.96 -25.04
C LEU A 7 -40.60 6.89 -26.10
N SER A 8 -41.05 6.84 -27.36
CA SER A 8 -40.53 7.73 -28.41
C SER A 8 -41.05 9.16 -28.30
N SER A 9 -42.26 9.37 -27.75
CA SER A 9 -42.81 10.72 -27.52
C SER A 9 -42.43 11.34 -26.17
N VAL A 10 -41.94 10.53 -25.22
CA VAL A 10 -41.45 11.00 -23.91
C VAL A 10 -39.93 11.26 -23.94
N SER A 11 -39.23 10.78 -24.96
CA SER A 11 -37.77 10.86 -25.10
C SER A 11 -37.26 12.30 -25.21
N SER A 12 -37.94 13.22 -25.91
CA SER A 12 -37.43 14.59 -26.08
C SER A 12 -37.58 15.42 -24.80
N VAL A 13 -38.66 15.23 -24.04
CA VAL A 13 -38.94 15.95 -22.79
C VAL A 13 -38.07 15.41 -21.65
N ALA A 14 -37.91 14.07 -21.56
CA ALA A 14 -37.06 13.44 -20.55
C ALA A 14 -35.55 13.65 -20.82
N SER A 15 -35.12 13.66 -22.10
CA SER A 15 -33.73 13.95 -22.47
C SER A 15 -33.32 15.37 -22.12
N GLN A 16 -34.24 16.34 -22.21
CA GLN A 16 -33.99 17.71 -21.77
C GLN A 16 -33.87 17.76 -20.23
N TYR A 17 -34.70 17.00 -19.51
CA TYR A 17 -34.73 16.96 -18.04
C TYR A 17 -33.46 16.36 -17.40
N CYS A 18 -32.89 15.26 -17.94
CA CYS A 18 -31.64 14.70 -17.40
C CYS A 18 -30.41 15.59 -17.68
N SER A 19 -30.50 16.54 -18.62
CA SER A 19 -29.39 17.41 -19.02
C SER A 19 -29.31 18.75 -18.27
N THR A 20 -30.39 19.23 -17.64
CA THR A 20 -30.45 20.62 -17.13
C THR A 20 -30.69 20.81 -15.63
N ASN A 21 -30.98 19.77 -14.83
CA ASN A 21 -31.33 19.97 -13.41
C ASN A 21 -30.29 19.43 -12.43
N VAL A 22 -29.36 20.31 -12.05
CA VAL A 22 -28.67 20.31 -10.76
C VAL A 22 -29.45 21.26 -9.84
N ASN A 23 -29.98 20.75 -8.74
CA ASN A 23 -30.72 21.45 -7.67
C ASN A 23 -32.13 21.98 -8.03
N ALA A 24 -33.16 21.25 -7.62
CA ALA A 24 -34.51 21.79 -7.44
C ALA A 24 -34.99 21.60 -6.00
N SER A 25 -34.60 22.52 -5.11
CA SER A 25 -35.24 22.71 -3.81
C SER A 25 -36.29 23.82 -3.94
N SER A 26 -37.52 23.45 -4.32
CA SER A 26 -38.79 24.14 -3.99
C SER A 26 -39.89 23.83 -5.01
N ALA A 27 -40.82 22.95 -4.65
CA ALA A 27 -42.21 23.02 -5.12
C ALA A 27 -43.08 22.15 -4.21
N SER A 28 -44.00 22.77 -3.50
CA SER A 28 -45.12 22.09 -2.86
C SER A 28 -46.03 21.48 -3.93
N LEU A 29 -46.34 20.18 -3.84
CA LEU A 29 -47.69 19.61 -3.98
C LEU A 29 -47.63 18.07 -4.00
N VAL A 30 -48.53 17.50 -3.21
CA VAL A 30 -48.78 16.07 -3.02
C VAL A 30 -49.42 15.50 -4.30
N ASN A 31 -48.63 14.82 -5.14
CA ASN A 31 -48.96 13.64 -5.99
C ASN A 31 -47.91 13.34 -7.09
N VAL A 32 -46.60 13.47 -6.82
CA VAL A 32 -45.55 13.20 -7.84
C VAL A 32 -44.49 12.20 -7.36
N SER A 33 -44.69 11.50 -6.25
CA SER A 33 -43.70 10.53 -5.74
C SER A 33 -43.55 9.29 -6.64
N TYR A 34 -44.59 8.91 -7.39
CA TYR A 34 -44.54 7.74 -8.27
C TYR A 34 -43.88 8.05 -9.63
N GLU A 35 -44.01 9.28 -10.14
CA GLU A 35 -43.41 9.68 -11.42
C GLU A 35 -41.95 10.14 -11.29
N VAL A 36 -41.55 10.76 -10.17
CA VAL A 36 -40.14 11.13 -9.91
C VAL A 36 -39.25 9.89 -9.77
N GLY A 37 -39.75 8.82 -9.14
CA GLY A 37 -39.03 7.55 -9.03
C GLY A 37 -38.74 6.92 -10.39
N GLN A 38 -39.72 6.92 -11.30
CA GLN A 38 -39.55 6.38 -12.66
C GLN A 38 -38.61 7.24 -13.51
N ILE A 39 -38.60 8.56 -13.33
CA ILE A 39 -37.66 9.47 -14.01
C ILE A 39 -36.23 9.27 -13.51
N GLN A 40 -36.04 9.05 -12.20
CA GLN A 40 -34.72 8.76 -11.62
C GLN A 40 -34.18 7.40 -12.09
N GLU A 41 -35.05 6.38 -12.13
CA GLU A 41 -34.71 5.06 -12.66
C GLU A 41 -34.35 5.15 -14.15
N PHE A 42 -35.11 5.93 -14.94
CA PHE A 42 -34.82 6.17 -16.36
C PHE A 42 -33.51 6.94 -16.58
N CYS A 43 -33.23 8.02 -15.83
CA CYS A 43 -31.95 8.73 -15.94
C CYS A 43 -30.76 7.86 -15.48
N SER A 44 -30.96 6.93 -14.53
CA SER A 44 -29.93 5.98 -14.13
C SER A 44 -29.67 4.91 -15.20
N LEU A 45 -30.72 4.34 -15.80
CA LEU A 45 -30.59 3.42 -16.94
C LEU A 45 -29.95 4.10 -18.16
N ARG A 46 -30.25 5.39 -18.38
CA ARG A 46 -29.62 6.18 -19.44
C ARG A 46 -28.14 6.45 -19.18
N ARG A 47 -27.74 6.72 -17.93
CA ARG A 47 -26.33 6.85 -17.57
C ARG A 47 -25.56 5.54 -17.76
N ILE A 48 -26.18 4.40 -17.43
CA ILE A 48 -25.62 3.07 -17.69
C ILE A 48 -25.46 2.84 -19.20
N TRP A 49 -26.48 3.19 -19.99
CA TRP A 49 -26.43 3.13 -21.45
C TRP A 49 -25.30 3.98 -22.06
N ASP A 50 -25.22 5.25 -21.67
CA ASP A 50 -24.26 6.20 -22.20
C ASP A 50 -22.83 5.78 -21.82
N ARG A 51 -22.65 5.24 -20.61
CA ARG A 51 -21.36 4.70 -20.17
C ARG A 51 -20.97 3.44 -20.93
N CYS A 52 -21.89 2.51 -21.12
CA CYS A 52 -21.61 1.29 -21.89
C CYS A 52 -21.24 1.60 -23.34
N HIS A 53 -21.92 2.57 -23.98
CA HIS A 53 -21.51 3.02 -25.32
C HIS A 53 -20.12 3.66 -25.31
N ALA A 54 -19.82 4.51 -24.33
CA ALA A 54 -18.49 5.11 -24.22
C ALA A 54 -17.38 4.06 -24.01
N ASP A 55 -17.63 3.03 -23.21
CA ASP A 55 -16.68 1.95 -22.96
C ASP A 55 -16.47 1.06 -24.22
N VAL A 56 -17.53 0.80 -24.99
CA VAL A 56 -17.45 0.07 -26.28
C VAL A 56 -16.73 0.91 -27.35
N ASP A 57 -16.98 2.22 -27.40
CA ASP A 57 -16.32 3.13 -28.33
C ASP A 57 -14.82 3.25 -28.01
N ALA A 58 -14.46 3.35 -26.72
CA ALA A 58 -13.07 3.37 -26.26
C ALA A 58 -12.35 2.05 -26.61
N LEU A 59 -12.96 0.90 -26.32
CA LEU A 59 -12.40 -0.41 -26.68
C LEU A 59 -12.20 -0.55 -28.19
N THR A 60 -13.14 -0.06 -28.98
CA THR A 60 -13.04 -0.07 -30.45
C THR A 60 -11.89 0.81 -30.95
N ALA A 61 -11.68 1.97 -30.32
CA ALA A 61 -10.56 2.87 -30.61
C ALA A 61 -9.21 2.25 -30.25
N ASP A 62 -9.09 1.62 -29.08
CA ASP A 62 -7.85 0.95 -28.64
C ASP A 62 -7.49 -0.23 -29.56
N LEU A 63 -8.48 -1.03 -29.97
CA LEU A 63 -8.28 -2.12 -30.93
C LEU A 63 -7.84 -1.60 -32.31
N ALA A 64 -8.40 -0.48 -32.76
CA ALA A 64 -7.98 0.15 -34.02
C ALA A 64 -6.55 0.70 -33.94
N GLN A 65 -6.16 1.25 -32.79
CA GLN A 65 -4.81 1.73 -32.55
C GLN A 65 -3.81 0.57 -32.48
N ALA A 66 -4.14 -0.52 -31.79
CA ALA A 66 -3.35 -1.75 -31.75
C ALA A 66 -3.16 -2.36 -33.15
N ALA A 67 -4.21 -2.40 -33.97
CA ALA A 67 -4.12 -2.86 -35.36
C ALA A 67 -3.17 -1.98 -36.20
N THR A 68 -3.15 -0.67 -35.94
CA THR A 68 -2.25 0.28 -36.62
C THR A 68 -0.79 0.04 -36.24
N PHE A 69 -0.50 -0.12 -34.95
CA PHE A 69 0.85 -0.46 -34.47
C PHE A 69 1.32 -1.81 -35.01
N LEU A 70 0.44 -2.81 -35.04
CA LEU A 70 0.75 -4.13 -35.58
C LEU A 70 1.07 -4.07 -37.09
N ASN A 71 0.27 -3.34 -37.87
CA ASN A 71 0.53 -3.16 -39.30
C ASN A 71 1.85 -2.43 -39.56
N ALA A 72 2.22 -1.46 -38.72
CA ALA A 72 3.51 -0.78 -38.79
C ALA A 72 4.69 -1.73 -38.45
N ALA A 73 4.53 -2.58 -37.44
CA ALA A 73 5.52 -3.60 -37.09
C ALA A 73 5.68 -4.67 -38.19
N LEU A 74 4.57 -5.08 -38.80
CA LEU A 74 4.51 -6.04 -39.91
C LEU A 74 5.29 -5.57 -41.14
N THR A 75 5.21 -4.28 -41.49
CA THR A 75 5.97 -3.72 -42.61
C THR A 75 7.49 -3.73 -42.41
N GLN A 76 7.96 -4.02 -41.19
CA GLN A 76 9.38 -4.06 -40.84
C GLN A 76 9.90 -5.50 -40.59
N CYS A 77 9.04 -6.52 -40.60
CA CYS A 77 9.41 -7.92 -40.37
C CYS A 77 9.80 -8.61 -41.70
N SER A 78 10.94 -9.33 -41.72
CA SER A 78 11.46 -10.00 -42.93
C SER A 78 11.39 -11.53 -42.89
N ASP A 79 10.88 -12.14 -41.82
CA ASP A 79 10.75 -13.59 -41.67
C ASP A 79 9.28 -14.09 -41.78
N SER A 80 9.12 -15.22 -42.45
CA SER A 80 7.89 -16.00 -42.65
C SER A 80 7.18 -16.39 -41.34
N VAL A 81 7.92 -16.62 -40.25
CA VAL A 81 7.36 -16.96 -38.93
C VAL A 81 6.68 -15.75 -38.29
N CYS A 82 7.31 -14.59 -38.33
CA CYS A 82 6.75 -13.32 -37.86
C CYS A 82 5.47 -12.96 -38.65
N THR A 83 5.49 -13.21 -39.96
CA THR A 83 4.34 -12.95 -40.85
C THR A 83 3.12 -13.81 -40.49
N SER A 84 3.34 -15.10 -40.19
CA SER A 84 2.25 -16.04 -39.87
C SER A 84 1.64 -15.78 -38.49
N ALA A 85 2.47 -15.45 -37.49
CA ALA A 85 2.01 -15.08 -36.15
C ALA A 85 1.17 -13.78 -36.19
N ALA A 86 1.62 -12.79 -36.95
CA ALA A 86 0.92 -11.53 -37.08
C ALA A 86 -0.38 -11.62 -37.91
N GLN A 87 -0.45 -12.50 -38.91
CA GLN A 87 -1.71 -12.81 -39.60
C GLN A 87 -2.74 -13.46 -38.66
N THR A 88 -2.28 -14.38 -37.80
CA THR A 88 -3.14 -15.02 -36.79
C THR A 88 -3.68 -13.98 -35.80
N PHE A 89 -2.82 -13.08 -35.34
CA PHE A 89 -3.20 -12.02 -34.41
C PHE A 89 -4.14 -10.98 -35.04
N SER A 90 -3.90 -10.57 -36.29
CA SER A 90 -4.82 -9.69 -37.05
C SER A 90 -6.21 -10.30 -37.23
N SER A 91 -6.28 -11.62 -37.42
CA SER A 91 -7.54 -12.38 -37.50
C SER A 91 -8.29 -12.35 -36.17
N SER A 92 -7.58 -12.51 -35.05
CA SER A 92 -8.14 -12.41 -33.71
C SER A 92 -8.70 -11.02 -33.41
N ILE A 93 -7.96 -9.96 -33.72
CA ILE A 93 -8.43 -8.56 -33.56
C ILE A 93 -9.72 -8.34 -34.36
N SER A 94 -9.76 -8.75 -35.62
CA SER A 94 -10.95 -8.60 -36.47
C SER A 94 -12.19 -9.31 -35.91
N SER A 95 -11.99 -10.51 -35.34
CA SER A 95 -13.06 -11.25 -34.67
C SER A 95 -13.55 -10.54 -33.40
N ILE A 96 -12.65 -9.90 -32.65
CA ILE A 96 -12.97 -9.17 -31.42
C ILE A 96 -13.73 -7.89 -31.74
N THR A 97 -13.26 -7.09 -32.70
CA THR A 97 -13.97 -5.88 -33.16
C THR A 97 -15.38 -6.22 -33.63
N THR A 98 -15.56 -7.34 -34.34
CA THR A 98 -16.88 -7.82 -34.74
C THR A 98 -17.78 -8.14 -33.54
N ARG A 99 -17.23 -8.79 -32.50
CA ARG A 99 -17.97 -9.07 -31.26
C ARG A 99 -18.33 -7.78 -30.51
N ALA A 100 -17.42 -6.82 -30.39
CA ALA A 100 -17.66 -5.53 -29.75
C ALA A 100 -18.78 -4.74 -30.48
N ASN A 101 -18.77 -4.72 -31.81
CA ASN A 101 -19.82 -4.10 -32.62
C ASN A 101 -21.18 -4.80 -32.44
N ASN A 102 -21.20 -6.12 -32.32
CA ASN A 102 -22.42 -6.88 -32.05
C ASN A 102 -22.97 -6.59 -30.65
N VAL A 103 -22.10 -6.43 -29.64
CA VAL A 103 -22.49 -6.00 -28.28
C VAL A 103 -23.07 -4.59 -28.32
N GLY A 104 -22.43 -3.63 -28.99
CA GLY A 104 -22.98 -2.27 -29.17
C GLY A 104 -24.37 -2.29 -29.82
N THR A 105 -24.58 -3.14 -30.83
CA THR A 105 -25.88 -3.32 -31.49
C THR A 105 -26.92 -3.98 -30.56
N ALA A 106 -26.51 -4.96 -29.76
CA ALA A 106 -27.38 -5.67 -28.81
C ALA A 106 -27.80 -4.78 -27.63
N CYS A 107 -26.90 -3.95 -27.10
CA CYS A 107 -27.21 -2.94 -26.11
C CYS A 107 -28.30 -2.00 -26.64
N GLY A 108 -28.30 -1.70 -27.95
CA GLY A 108 -29.40 -1.11 -28.75
C GLY A 108 -30.83 -1.62 -28.47
N THR A 109 -30.97 -2.87 -28.04
CA THR A 109 -32.25 -3.60 -27.99
C THR A 109 -32.59 -4.23 -26.63
N HIS A 110 -31.61 -4.55 -25.78
CA HIS A 110 -31.84 -5.20 -24.48
C HIS A 110 -30.78 -4.77 -23.43
N LEU A 111 -31.18 -4.01 -22.39
CA LEU A 111 -30.26 -3.47 -21.37
C LEU A 111 -29.69 -4.53 -20.41
N LEU A 112 -30.46 -5.54 -20.00
CA LEU A 112 -30.05 -6.50 -18.96
C LEU A 112 -29.05 -7.57 -19.45
N SER A 113 -28.96 -7.82 -20.76
CA SER A 113 -27.95 -8.72 -21.33
C SER A 113 -26.59 -8.05 -21.51
N CYS A 114 -26.57 -6.72 -21.57
CA CYS A 114 -25.39 -5.90 -21.88
C CYS A 114 -24.32 -5.95 -20.76
N GLU A 115 -24.72 -5.95 -19.48
CA GLU A 115 -23.76 -6.08 -18.35
C GLU A 115 -23.08 -7.45 -18.30
N ALA A 116 -23.81 -8.53 -18.62
CA ALA A 116 -23.27 -9.88 -18.61
C ALA A 116 -22.33 -10.13 -19.81
N ASP A 117 -22.66 -9.60 -20.99
CA ASP A 117 -21.86 -9.79 -22.21
C ASP A 117 -20.57 -8.95 -22.20
N VAL A 118 -20.57 -7.75 -21.58
CA VAL A 118 -19.34 -6.96 -21.37
C VAL A 118 -18.43 -7.63 -20.34
N ALA A 119 -18.98 -8.19 -19.25
CA ALA A 119 -18.21 -8.95 -18.27
C ALA A 119 -17.63 -10.26 -18.85
N ALA A 120 -18.24 -10.82 -19.90
CA ALA A 120 -17.77 -12.02 -20.59
C ALA A 120 -16.64 -11.74 -21.60
N LEU A 121 -16.37 -10.49 -21.97
CA LEU A 121 -15.19 -10.09 -22.74
C LEU A 121 -13.97 -10.10 -21.81
N SER A 122 -13.43 -11.28 -21.52
CA SER A 122 -12.32 -11.42 -20.58
C SER A 122 -11.00 -10.87 -21.15
N TRP A 123 -10.51 -9.81 -20.51
CA TRP A 123 -9.18 -9.21 -20.65
C TRP A 123 -8.03 -10.25 -20.64
N ASN A 124 -8.21 -11.36 -19.94
CA ASN A 124 -7.20 -12.41 -19.79
C ASN A 124 -6.90 -13.17 -21.10
N SER A 125 -7.85 -13.27 -22.03
CA SER A 125 -7.62 -13.90 -23.34
C SER A 125 -6.87 -12.98 -24.31
N LEU A 126 -7.10 -11.67 -24.22
CA LEU A 126 -6.49 -10.63 -25.04
C LEU A 126 -4.99 -10.44 -24.76
N VAL A 127 -4.62 -10.50 -23.48
CA VAL A 127 -3.25 -10.28 -23.02
C VAL A 127 -2.37 -11.52 -23.25
N ALA A 128 -2.93 -12.73 -23.07
CA ALA A 128 -2.19 -13.98 -23.24
C ALA A 128 -1.71 -14.20 -24.69
N ASP A 129 -2.59 -13.97 -25.66
CA ASP A 129 -2.26 -14.16 -27.09
C ASP A 129 -1.32 -13.06 -27.61
N GLY A 130 -1.41 -11.84 -27.05
CA GLY A 130 -0.52 -10.72 -27.38
C GLY A 130 0.91 -10.91 -26.85
N ILE A 131 1.07 -11.39 -25.62
CA ILE A 131 2.39 -11.63 -25.00
C ILE A 131 3.14 -12.77 -25.69
N ALA A 132 2.44 -13.83 -26.11
CA ALA A 132 3.05 -14.95 -26.83
C ALA A 132 3.60 -14.53 -28.21
N ALA A 133 2.90 -13.64 -28.93
CA ALA A 133 3.32 -13.15 -30.24
C ALA A 133 4.56 -12.22 -30.17
N VAL A 134 4.65 -11.38 -29.13
CA VAL A 134 5.79 -10.49 -28.89
C VAL A 134 7.04 -11.28 -28.47
N SER A 135 6.88 -12.35 -27.70
CA SER A 135 7.98 -13.18 -27.21
C SER A 135 8.66 -14.00 -28.32
N ALA A 136 7.94 -14.31 -29.40
CA ALA A 136 8.49 -15.02 -30.57
C ALA A 136 9.36 -14.12 -31.48
N CYS A 137 9.28 -12.79 -31.35
CA CYS A 137 9.99 -11.83 -32.21
C CYS A 137 11.35 -11.36 -31.64
N ALA A 138 11.66 -11.67 -30.37
CA ALA A 138 12.79 -11.07 -29.65
C ALA A 138 14.04 -11.95 -29.53
N ALA A 139 14.31 -12.82 -30.51
CA ALA A 139 15.59 -13.55 -30.59
C ALA A 139 16.54 -12.87 -31.58
N THR A 140 17.41 -11.98 -31.09
CA THR A 140 18.54 -11.41 -31.85
C THR A 140 19.90 -11.87 -31.29
N PRO A 141 20.95 -11.93 -32.14
CA PRO A 141 22.18 -12.67 -31.85
C PRO A 141 23.16 -11.93 -30.92
N THR A 142 23.95 -12.73 -30.23
CA THR A 142 24.83 -12.44 -29.08
C THR A 142 25.93 -11.38 -29.37
N PRO A 143 26.13 -10.37 -28.49
CA PRO A 143 27.35 -9.56 -28.46
C PRO A 143 28.43 -10.17 -27.55
N ALA A 144 29.70 -9.78 -27.79
CA ALA A 144 30.90 -10.25 -27.10
C ALA A 144 30.92 -9.94 -25.59
N PRO A 145 31.74 -10.65 -24.77
CA PRO A 145 31.52 -10.76 -23.33
C PRO A 145 31.88 -9.47 -22.56
N GLY A 146 30.90 -8.92 -21.86
CA GLY A 146 31.08 -8.01 -20.73
C GLY A 146 31.24 -8.78 -19.41
N PRO A 147 31.51 -8.08 -18.28
CA PRO A 147 31.67 -8.69 -16.96
C PRO A 147 30.46 -9.55 -16.58
N PRO A 148 30.64 -10.61 -15.77
CA PRO A 148 29.62 -11.62 -15.54
C PRO A 148 28.34 -10.97 -15.00
N ALA A 149 27.24 -11.19 -15.71
CA ALA A 149 25.91 -10.82 -15.27
C ALA A 149 25.59 -11.53 -13.93
N PRO A 150 24.77 -10.91 -13.06
CA PRO A 150 24.21 -11.60 -11.91
C PRO A 150 23.53 -12.90 -12.37
N PRO A 151 23.57 -13.97 -11.56
CA PRO A 151 22.88 -15.21 -11.90
C PRO A 151 21.41 -14.92 -12.18
N ALA A 152 20.86 -15.58 -13.21
CA ALA A 152 19.45 -15.47 -13.55
C ALA A 152 18.59 -15.82 -12.31
N PRO A 153 17.47 -15.11 -12.06
CA PRO A 153 16.61 -15.39 -10.93
C PRO A 153 16.16 -16.85 -10.97
N THR A 154 16.40 -17.56 -9.87
CA THR A 154 15.91 -18.91 -9.61
C THR A 154 14.38 -18.93 -9.79
N PRO A 155 13.77 -19.99 -10.36
CA PRO A 155 12.32 -20.12 -10.37
C PRO A 155 11.78 -19.89 -8.96
N PRO A 156 10.70 -19.10 -8.78
CA PRO A 156 10.21 -18.76 -7.45
C PRO A 156 9.94 -20.05 -6.66
N SER A 157 10.67 -20.22 -5.55
CA SER A 157 10.36 -21.21 -4.55
C SER A 157 8.90 -20.99 -4.12
N THR A 158 8.07 -22.01 -4.23
CA THR A 158 6.68 -21.95 -3.75
C THR A 158 6.60 -21.88 -2.22
N THR A 159 7.72 -22.14 -1.53
CA THR A 159 7.86 -22.05 -0.08
C THR A 159 8.54 -20.73 0.30
N ARG A 160 7.80 -19.91 1.06
CA ARG A 160 8.25 -18.67 1.69
C ARG A 160 9.28 -18.97 2.78
N ASP A 161 10.22 -18.06 3.04
CA ASP A 161 11.31 -18.31 3.98
C ASP A 161 10.78 -18.48 5.41
N ILE A 162 9.78 -17.68 5.78
CA ILE A 162 9.10 -17.77 7.08
C ILE A 162 7.59 -17.91 6.86
N LEU A 163 6.96 -18.78 7.66
CA LEU A 163 5.52 -19.03 7.69
C LEU A 163 4.95 -18.81 9.09
N VAL A 164 3.64 -18.63 9.18
CA VAL A 164 2.89 -18.71 10.45
C VAL A 164 2.34 -20.12 10.61
N SER A 165 2.56 -20.73 11.77
CA SER A 165 2.00 -22.03 12.16
C SER A 165 1.50 -21.97 13.61
N GLY A 166 0.17 -21.99 13.77
CA GLY A 166 -0.47 -21.77 15.06
C GLY A 166 -0.01 -20.44 15.67
N ARG A 167 0.60 -20.48 16.86
CA ARG A 167 1.09 -19.30 17.57
C ARG A 167 2.58 -19.00 17.35
N ASN A 168 3.19 -19.56 16.32
CA ASN A 168 4.61 -19.42 16.06
C ASN A 168 4.89 -18.94 14.63
N PHE A 169 5.98 -18.20 14.47
CA PHE A 169 6.67 -18.13 13.19
C PHE A 169 7.55 -19.37 13.05
N VAL A 170 7.58 -19.95 11.86
CA VAL A 170 8.38 -21.13 11.55
C VAL A 170 9.19 -20.92 10.28
N ASP A 171 10.37 -21.51 10.22
CA ASP A 171 11.15 -21.64 8.99
C ASP A 171 10.35 -22.45 7.97
N GLY A 172 10.16 -21.91 6.76
CA GLY A 172 9.30 -22.50 5.75
C GLY A 172 9.84 -23.79 5.13
N SER A 173 11.14 -24.05 5.25
CA SER A 173 11.77 -25.25 4.69
C SER A 173 11.79 -26.42 5.68
N THR A 174 11.98 -26.13 6.97
CA THR A 174 12.14 -27.13 8.03
C THR A 174 10.92 -27.26 8.94
N GLY A 175 10.06 -26.25 9.00
CA GLY A 175 8.96 -26.15 9.95
C GLY A 175 9.41 -25.86 11.40
N ALA A 176 10.69 -25.56 11.61
CA ALA A 176 11.21 -25.24 12.95
C ALA A 176 10.73 -23.86 13.41
N THR A 177 10.34 -23.73 14.67
CA THR A 177 10.01 -22.42 15.27
C THR A 177 11.22 -21.48 15.21
N VAL A 178 10.98 -20.24 14.80
CA VAL A 178 12.00 -19.18 14.72
C VAL A 178 11.62 -17.98 15.57
N VAL A 179 12.63 -17.31 16.12
CA VAL A 179 12.51 -15.98 16.71
C VAL A 179 13.25 -15.02 15.79
N LEU A 180 12.49 -14.21 15.04
CA LEU A 180 13.10 -13.23 14.13
C LEU A 180 13.55 -12.01 14.91
N THR A 181 14.79 -11.60 14.72
CA THR A 181 15.35 -10.39 15.33
C THR A 181 15.87 -9.51 14.22
N GLY A 182 15.53 -8.23 14.26
CA GLY A 182 15.86 -7.32 13.17
C GLY A 182 15.82 -5.85 13.57
N THR A 183 15.78 -5.02 12.54
CA THR A 183 15.76 -3.56 12.64
C THR A 183 14.82 -2.94 11.62
N ASN A 184 14.43 -1.70 11.86
CA ASN A 184 13.61 -0.88 10.97
C ASN A 184 14.46 -0.17 9.91
N VAL A 185 14.00 -0.25 8.66
CA VAL A 185 14.54 0.45 7.49
C VAL A 185 13.42 1.30 6.91
N VAL A 186 13.44 2.60 7.21
CA VAL A 186 12.32 3.50 6.94
C VAL A 186 12.77 4.80 6.28
N MET A 187 12.32 5.05 5.04
CA MET A 187 12.38 6.37 4.41
C MET A 187 10.98 7.00 4.42
N LYS A 188 10.85 8.20 4.99
CA LYS A 188 9.56 8.89 5.23
C LYS A 188 9.23 9.94 4.15
N GLY A 189 9.93 9.89 3.03
CA GLY A 189 9.73 10.75 1.87
C GLY A 189 10.41 10.17 0.64
N ALA A 190 10.13 10.75 -0.53
CA ALA A 190 10.67 10.29 -1.80
C ALA A 190 12.21 10.10 -1.73
N PRO A 191 12.77 9.01 -2.27
CA PRO A 191 12.13 7.99 -3.10
C PRO A 191 11.37 6.88 -2.33
N TRP A 192 11.13 7.04 -1.02
CA TRP A 192 10.34 6.16 -0.13
C TRP A 192 10.89 4.76 0.11
N ILE A 193 11.70 4.21 -0.79
CA ILE A 193 12.43 2.95 -0.62
C ILE A 193 13.92 3.21 -0.92
N PRO A 194 14.84 2.73 -0.06
CA PRO A 194 16.27 2.96 -0.28
C PRO A 194 16.73 2.25 -1.55
N ALA A 195 17.73 2.82 -2.23
CA ALA A 195 18.38 2.11 -3.33
C ALA A 195 19.30 1.00 -2.79
N VAL A 196 19.52 -0.05 -3.57
CA VAL A 196 20.42 -1.16 -3.17
C VAL A 196 21.84 -1.03 -3.72
N ASN A 197 22.14 0.05 -4.44
CA ASN A 197 23.47 0.28 -5.00
C ASN A 197 24.45 0.80 -3.94
N GLY A 198 25.74 0.54 -4.16
CA GLY A 198 26.82 0.95 -3.26
C GLY A 198 27.59 -0.22 -2.69
N THR A 199 28.73 0.09 -2.06
CA THR A 199 29.67 -0.90 -1.50
C THR A 199 30.03 -0.62 -0.04
N SER A 200 29.50 0.47 0.52
CA SER A 200 29.80 0.93 1.87
C SER A 200 28.53 0.88 2.70
N ARG A 201 28.68 0.52 3.98
CA ARG A 201 27.56 0.60 4.91
C ARG A 201 27.09 2.04 5.05
N CYS A 202 25.78 2.18 5.15
CA CYS A 202 25.08 3.33 5.67
C CYS A 202 25.69 3.80 7.02
N GLY A 203 25.81 5.12 7.19
CA GLY A 203 26.42 5.75 8.38
C GLY A 203 27.95 5.60 8.55
N HIS A 204 28.62 4.77 7.74
CA HIS A 204 30.04 4.43 7.93
C HIS A 204 31.03 5.34 7.17
N THR A 205 30.56 6.15 6.23
CA THR A 205 31.40 7.09 5.44
C THR A 205 31.54 8.49 6.07
N GLY A 206 30.97 8.71 7.26
CA GLY A 206 30.90 10.03 7.89
C GLY A 206 29.74 10.90 7.37
N ASP A 207 28.90 10.36 6.49
CA ASP A 207 27.65 11.00 6.06
C ASP A 207 26.56 10.81 7.13
N ALA A 208 25.91 11.91 7.52
CA ALA A 208 24.87 11.91 8.57
C ALA A 208 23.50 11.37 8.11
N SER A 209 23.41 10.83 6.90
CA SER A 209 22.17 10.37 6.30
C SER A 209 22.41 9.33 5.22
N CYS A 210 21.47 8.40 5.07
CA CYS A 210 21.54 7.33 4.09
C CYS A 210 20.50 7.44 2.98
N LYS A 211 20.91 6.98 1.81
CA LYS A 211 20.05 6.79 0.62
C LYS A 211 19.88 5.33 0.24
N THR A 212 20.70 4.46 0.83
CA THR A 212 20.91 3.09 0.37
C THR A 212 20.79 2.09 1.51
N PHE A 213 20.26 0.93 1.17
CA PHE A 213 20.35 -0.29 1.96
C PHE A 213 20.92 -1.34 0.99
N ASN A 214 22.24 -1.48 0.99
CA ASN A 214 22.99 -2.25 0.00
C ASN A 214 23.57 -3.54 0.60
N ALA A 215 24.33 -4.29 -0.20
CA ALA A 215 24.93 -5.55 0.22
C ALA A 215 25.83 -5.46 1.47
N ALA A 216 26.52 -4.33 1.67
CA ALA A 216 27.34 -4.12 2.87
C ALA A 216 26.46 -3.94 4.12
N ASP A 217 25.30 -3.29 3.98
CA ASP A 217 24.31 -3.15 5.05
C ASP A 217 23.70 -4.50 5.42
N ALA A 218 23.26 -5.26 4.41
CA ALA A 218 22.68 -6.59 4.60
C ALA A 218 23.68 -7.58 5.23
N GLN A 219 24.92 -7.60 4.76
CA GLN A 219 25.98 -8.43 5.36
C GLN A 219 26.24 -8.02 6.81
N HIS A 220 26.31 -6.72 7.09
CA HIS A 220 26.53 -6.25 8.45
C HIS A 220 25.40 -6.67 9.41
N LEU A 221 24.14 -6.55 8.97
CA LEU A 221 23.01 -7.03 9.77
C LEU A 221 23.16 -8.53 10.08
N ARG A 222 23.60 -9.34 9.11
CA ARG A 222 23.89 -10.76 9.32
C ARG A 222 25.04 -11.01 10.30
N ASP A 223 26.10 -10.21 10.23
CA ASP A 223 27.25 -10.30 11.12
C ASP A 223 26.90 -9.93 12.58
N GLU A 224 25.94 -9.02 12.76
CA GLU A 224 25.34 -8.69 14.07
C GLU A 224 24.30 -9.72 14.52
N GLY A 225 24.03 -10.72 13.67
CA GLY A 225 23.13 -11.81 13.96
C GLY A 225 21.66 -11.49 13.68
N TYR A 226 21.32 -10.41 12.98
CA TYR A 226 19.94 -10.18 12.57
C TYR A 226 19.49 -11.19 11.51
N THR A 227 18.19 -11.48 11.51
CA THR A 227 17.53 -12.39 10.58
C THR A 227 16.41 -11.74 9.80
N MET A 228 16.07 -10.48 10.09
CA MET A 228 15.01 -9.78 9.38
C MET A 228 15.21 -8.26 9.35
N ILE A 229 14.47 -7.61 8.45
CA ILE A 229 14.22 -6.17 8.47
C ILE A 229 12.72 -5.88 8.42
N ARG A 230 12.30 -4.81 9.10
CA ARG A 230 10.98 -4.18 8.90
C ARG A 230 11.17 -3.03 7.92
N LEU A 231 10.64 -3.18 6.71
CA LEU A 231 10.82 -2.24 5.60
C LEU A 231 9.55 -1.41 5.43
N ALA A 232 9.67 -0.09 5.61
CA ALA A 232 8.53 0.80 5.35
C ALA A 232 8.15 0.81 3.87
N VAL A 233 6.85 0.73 3.61
CA VAL A 233 6.19 0.86 2.31
C VAL A 233 5.03 1.87 2.40
N PRO A 234 5.30 3.17 2.63
CA PRO A 234 4.25 4.17 2.81
C PRO A 234 3.35 4.32 1.59
N TRP A 235 2.04 4.44 1.79
CA TRP A 235 1.07 4.54 0.69
C TRP A 235 1.32 5.75 -0.23
N ALA A 236 1.77 6.88 0.32
CA ALA A 236 2.15 8.07 -0.42
C ALA A 236 3.34 7.85 -1.36
N GLY A 237 4.18 6.85 -1.10
CA GLY A 237 5.25 6.44 -1.99
C GLY A 237 4.79 5.42 -3.02
N GLY A 238 4.00 4.44 -2.60
CA GLY A 238 3.53 3.40 -3.51
C GLY A 238 2.44 3.83 -4.48
N GLN A 239 1.61 4.83 -4.13
CA GLN A 239 0.60 5.43 -5.01
C GLN A 239 0.56 6.97 -4.80
N PRO A 240 1.58 7.70 -5.28
CA PRO A 240 1.68 9.15 -5.06
C PRO A 240 0.55 9.93 -5.74
N VAL A 241 -0.04 9.33 -6.77
CA VAL A 241 -1.24 9.81 -7.47
C VAL A 241 -2.28 8.68 -7.51
N LYS A 242 -3.52 9.01 -7.89
CA LYS A 242 -4.55 8.00 -8.07
C LYS A 242 -4.29 7.22 -9.36
N GLU A 243 -3.89 5.97 -9.22
CA GLU A 243 -3.61 5.05 -10.33
C GLU A 243 -3.99 3.61 -9.96
N GLU A 244 -3.98 2.70 -10.93
CA GLU A 244 -4.40 1.30 -10.72
C GLU A 244 -3.32 0.42 -10.08
N GLY A 245 -2.04 0.78 -10.26
CA GLY A 245 -0.89 0.01 -9.80
C GLY A 245 -0.08 0.72 -8.73
N LEU A 246 1.09 0.15 -8.42
CA LEU A 246 2.14 0.84 -7.68
C LEU A 246 2.95 1.74 -8.63
N ASP A 247 3.47 2.85 -8.10
CA ASP A 247 4.46 3.67 -8.77
C ASP A 247 5.63 2.78 -9.26
N PRO A 248 6.05 2.90 -10.53
CA PRO A 248 7.07 2.02 -11.09
C PRO A 248 8.44 2.10 -10.40
N ASP A 249 8.88 3.27 -9.93
CA ASP A 249 10.17 3.41 -9.24
C ASP A 249 10.09 2.83 -7.83
N PHE A 250 9.00 3.11 -7.12
CA PHE A 250 8.72 2.50 -5.82
C PHE A 250 8.73 0.97 -5.91
N LYS A 251 8.00 0.41 -6.88
CA LYS A 251 7.93 -1.04 -7.10
C LYS A 251 9.29 -1.63 -7.44
N ALA A 252 10.04 -1.01 -8.35
CA ALA A 252 11.36 -1.50 -8.74
C ALA A 252 12.35 -1.52 -7.56
N ARG A 253 12.31 -0.49 -6.70
CA ARG A 253 13.13 -0.44 -5.49
C ARG A 253 12.71 -1.48 -4.46
N LEU A 254 11.40 -1.68 -4.26
CA LEU A 254 10.89 -2.71 -3.37
C LEU A 254 11.37 -4.10 -3.82
N GLU A 255 11.20 -4.43 -5.11
CA GLU A 255 11.68 -5.69 -5.69
C GLU A 255 13.19 -5.87 -5.47
N ALA A 256 13.99 -4.81 -5.68
CA ALA A 256 15.44 -4.86 -5.48
C ALA A 256 15.85 -5.10 -4.02
N VAL A 257 15.15 -4.49 -3.05
CA VAL A 257 15.41 -4.74 -1.62
C VAL A 257 15.01 -6.16 -1.24
N LEU A 258 13.88 -6.67 -1.74
CA LEU A 258 13.45 -8.04 -1.49
C LEU A 258 14.45 -9.08 -2.05
N ASP A 259 14.94 -8.88 -3.27
CA ASP A 259 15.99 -9.72 -3.87
C ASP A 259 17.29 -9.67 -3.08
N LEU A 260 17.70 -8.47 -2.63
CA LEU A 260 18.89 -8.31 -1.80
C LEU A 260 18.72 -9.07 -0.48
N CYS A 261 17.61 -8.86 0.23
CA CYS A 261 17.35 -9.52 1.49
C CYS A 261 17.32 -11.04 1.36
N HIS A 262 16.73 -11.57 0.29
CA HIS A 262 16.75 -13.01 0.02
C HIS A 262 18.18 -13.55 -0.15
N GLN A 263 19.05 -12.85 -0.91
CA GLN A 263 20.46 -13.25 -1.09
C GLN A 263 21.25 -13.30 0.22
N PHE A 264 20.89 -12.47 1.19
CA PHE A 264 21.52 -12.41 2.51
C PHE A 264 20.73 -13.17 3.59
N ASN A 265 19.72 -13.96 3.22
CA ASN A 265 18.86 -14.71 4.14
C ASN A 265 18.18 -13.81 5.20
N LEU A 266 17.85 -12.57 4.87
CA LEU A 266 17.08 -11.66 5.71
C LEU A 266 15.61 -11.74 5.33
N ALA A 267 14.75 -12.10 6.28
CA ALA A 267 13.31 -12.01 6.11
C ALA A 267 12.86 -10.53 6.10
N VAL A 268 11.80 -10.20 5.38
CA VAL A 268 11.28 -8.84 5.25
C VAL A 268 9.82 -8.80 5.70
N LEU A 269 9.55 -7.96 6.70
CA LEU A 269 8.20 -7.53 7.04
C LEU A 269 7.94 -6.21 6.30
N LEU A 270 6.93 -6.19 5.43
CA LEU A 270 6.51 -4.94 4.79
C LEU A 270 5.61 -4.17 5.75
N ASP A 271 6.01 -2.96 6.10
CA ASP A 271 5.28 -2.09 7.01
C ASP A 271 4.57 -0.99 6.24
N VAL A 272 3.23 -0.98 6.22
CA VAL A 272 2.45 0.10 5.63
C VAL A 272 2.55 1.34 6.51
N HIS A 273 3.69 2.00 6.40
CA HIS A 273 4.14 3.00 7.35
C HIS A 273 3.37 4.31 7.20
N GLN A 274 3.06 4.91 8.35
CA GLN A 274 2.49 6.24 8.48
C GLN A 274 2.92 6.82 9.82
N ASP A 275 3.09 8.14 9.87
CA ASP A 275 3.02 8.90 11.10
C ASP A 275 2.08 10.08 10.85
N ALA A 276 1.24 10.38 11.84
CA ALA A 276 0.27 11.46 11.75
C ALA A 276 -0.64 11.36 10.50
N VAL A 277 -1.02 10.13 10.15
CA VAL A 277 -1.91 9.70 9.07
C VAL A 277 -1.34 9.90 7.66
N GLY A 278 -0.85 11.09 7.30
CA GLY A 278 -0.48 11.36 5.91
C GLY A 278 -0.05 12.79 5.59
N THR A 279 0.29 12.99 4.31
CA THR A 279 0.88 14.24 3.79
C THR A 279 0.07 15.48 4.18
N ALA A 280 -1.26 15.43 4.07
CA ALA A 280 -2.12 16.59 4.33
C ALA A 280 -2.14 17.03 5.80
N LEU A 281 -1.75 16.14 6.70
CA LEU A 281 -1.66 16.34 8.15
C LEU A 281 -0.25 16.66 8.63
N CYS A 282 0.65 17.00 7.69
CA CYS A 282 2.06 17.29 7.94
C CYS A 282 2.94 16.08 8.31
N GLY A 283 2.37 14.88 8.41
CA GLY A 283 3.10 13.61 8.51
C GLY A 283 3.22 12.91 7.16
N GLU A 284 3.16 11.59 7.16
CA GLU A 284 3.30 10.72 5.99
C GLU A 284 2.50 9.44 6.15
N GLY A 285 2.36 8.67 5.07
CA GLY A 285 1.47 7.52 5.01
C GLY A 285 0.43 7.72 3.93
N VAL A 286 -0.76 8.20 4.28
CA VAL A 286 -1.86 8.45 3.33
C VAL A 286 -1.48 9.51 2.28
N PRO A 287 -1.61 9.21 0.97
CA PRO A 287 -1.31 10.17 -0.09
C PRO A 287 -2.29 11.34 -0.11
N MET A 288 -1.81 12.48 -0.59
CA MET A 288 -2.59 13.72 -0.69
C MET A 288 -3.89 13.54 -1.49
N TRP A 289 -3.91 12.73 -2.55
CA TRP A 289 -5.12 12.51 -3.35
C TRP A 289 -6.21 11.78 -2.57
N VAL A 290 -5.86 10.93 -1.60
CA VAL A 290 -6.83 10.31 -0.68
C VAL A 290 -7.32 11.35 0.33
N SER A 291 -6.43 12.19 0.86
CA SER A 291 -6.85 13.31 1.72
C SER A 291 -7.81 14.28 1.01
N GLN A 292 -7.65 14.49 -0.30
CA GLN A 292 -8.59 15.29 -1.11
C GLN A 292 -9.99 14.66 -1.21
N LEU A 293 -10.10 13.33 -1.07
CA LEU A 293 -11.39 12.64 -0.96
C LEU A 293 -11.94 12.69 0.46
N ALA A 294 -11.08 12.44 1.45
CA ALA A 294 -11.45 12.32 2.85
C ALA A 294 -11.83 13.66 3.49
N VAL A 295 -10.99 14.68 3.31
CA VAL A 295 -11.03 15.95 4.06
C VAL A 295 -10.79 17.18 3.17
N PRO A 296 -11.43 17.31 1.98
CA PRO A 296 -11.12 18.36 0.99
C PRO A 296 -11.22 19.79 1.53
N LYS A 297 -12.10 20.00 2.52
CA LYS A 297 -12.35 21.33 3.12
C LYS A 297 -11.34 21.70 4.20
N GLN A 298 -10.51 20.78 4.66
CA GLN A 298 -9.55 20.98 5.75
C GLN A 298 -8.12 21.17 5.25
N ILE A 299 -7.78 20.67 4.06
CA ILE A 299 -6.44 20.79 3.49
C ILE A 299 -6.06 22.27 3.34
N GLY A 300 -4.87 22.62 3.85
CA GLY A 300 -4.34 23.98 3.83
C GLY A 300 -4.98 24.92 4.85
N LEU A 301 -5.72 24.40 5.83
CA LEU A 301 -6.19 25.14 7.00
C LEU A 301 -5.34 24.81 8.23
N PRO A 302 -5.35 25.65 9.28
CA PRO A 302 -4.70 25.34 10.54
C PRO A 302 -5.19 24.01 11.13
N ILE A 303 -4.25 23.13 11.47
CA ILE A 303 -4.54 21.85 12.11
C ILE A 303 -4.93 22.09 13.57
N ALA A 304 -5.98 21.42 14.04
CA ALA A 304 -6.49 21.58 15.39
C ALA A 304 -7.14 20.29 15.94
N PRO A 305 -7.14 20.09 17.27
CA PRO A 305 -6.37 20.85 18.25
C PRO A 305 -4.87 20.51 18.19
N LEU A 306 -4.01 21.49 18.50
CA LEU A 306 -2.59 21.28 18.79
C LEU A 306 -2.33 21.77 20.22
N GLN A 307 -1.55 21.03 21.01
CA GLN A 307 -1.20 21.44 22.37
C GLN A 307 -0.21 22.61 22.33
N THR A 308 0.68 22.61 21.35
CA THR A 308 1.66 23.66 21.11
C THR A 308 1.65 24.05 19.64
N THR A 309 1.53 25.34 19.35
CA THR A 309 1.53 25.85 17.97
C THR A 309 2.81 26.64 17.70
N PRO A 310 3.56 26.31 16.63
CA PRO A 310 4.73 27.08 16.25
C PRO A 310 4.42 28.54 15.91
N SER A 311 5.41 29.41 16.08
CA SER A 311 5.28 30.84 15.78
C SER A 311 4.91 31.06 14.32
N GLY A 312 3.89 31.89 14.07
CA GLY A 312 3.41 32.17 12.71
C GLY A 312 2.54 31.07 12.09
N CYS A 313 2.27 29.97 12.81
CA CYS A 313 1.43 28.86 12.36
C CYS A 313 0.15 28.66 13.20
N GLY A 314 -0.25 29.72 13.90
CA GLY A 314 -1.49 29.77 14.69
C GLY A 314 -2.76 29.57 13.87
N VAL A 315 -3.90 29.47 14.59
CA VAL A 315 -5.24 29.34 14.00
C VAL A 315 -5.66 30.51 13.09
N THR A 316 -4.94 31.62 13.13
CA THR A 316 -5.17 32.80 12.27
C THR A 316 -4.25 32.85 11.05
N ALA A 317 -3.25 31.96 10.95
CA ALA A 317 -2.22 31.97 9.90
C ALA A 317 -2.69 31.34 8.58
N LEU A 318 -3.89 31.69 8.11
CA LEU A 318 -4.54 31.03 6.98
C LEU A 318 -3.70 31.02 5.70
N ALA A 319 -3.01 32.12 5.40
CA ALA A 319 -2.17 32.21 4.20
C ALA A 319 -0.94 31.27 4.27
N ALA A 320 -0.35 31.10 5.45
CA ALA A 320 0.80 30.23 5.64
C ALA A 320 0.41 28.75 5.51
N TRP A 321 -0.74 28.36 6.06
CA TRP A 321 -1.28 27.02 5.90
C TRP A 321 -1.74 26.74 4.46
N ALA A 322 -2.25 27.74 3.73
CA ALA A 322 -2.69 27.56 2.34
C ALA A 322 -1.54 27.36 1.34
N GLU A 323 -0.29 27.67 1.71
CA GLU A 323 0.86 27.47 0.84
C GLU A 323 1.05 25.98 0.50
N TYR A 324 1.20 25.67 -0.80
CA TYR A 324 1.25 24.28 -1.32
C TYR A 324 0.01 23.42 -1.03
N LYS A 325 -1.14 24.01 -0.70
CA LYS A 325 -2.39 23.27 -0.47
C LYS A 325 -2.65 22.27 -1.61
N GLY A 326 -2.74 20.99 -1.26
CA GLY A 326 -3.05 19.91 -2.20
C GLY A 326 -1.85 19.34 -2.96
N ASP A 327 -0.63 19.81 -2.69
CA ASP A 327 0.61 19.24 -3.24
C ASP A 327 0.90 17.86 -2.60
N PRO A 328 1.32 16.83 -3.38
CA PRO A 328 1.70 15.52 -2.85
C PRO A 328 2.84 15.54 -1.81
N GLU A 329 3.63 16.61 -1.78
CA GLU A 329 4.72 16.84 -0.81
C GLU A 329 4.40 18.00 0.14
N TYR A 330 3.11 18.29 0.38
CA TYR A 330 2.67 19.40 1.26
C TYR A 330 3.33 19.36 2.65
N ASN A 331 3.47 18.17 3.24
CA ASN A 331 4.17 17.94 4.52
C ASN A 331 5.62 18.45 4.53
N ILE A 332 6.30 18.42 3.39
CA ILE A 332 7.70 18.83 3.22
C ILE A 332 7.81 20.27 2.71
N LYS A 333 6.90 20.71 1.82
CA LYS A 333 6.96 22.04 1.22
C LYS A 333 6.39 23.13 2.12
N ASN A 334 5.30 22.85 2.84
CA ASN A 334 4.63 23.85 3.66
C ASN A 334 5.48 24.23 4.89
N GLY A 335 5.68 25.54 5.09
CA GLY A 335 6.49 26.07 6.20
C GLY A 335 5.91 25.83 7.59
N CYS A 336 4.58 25.71 7.71
CA CYS A 336 3.94 25.35 8.98
C CYS A 336 4.03 23.86 9.27
N CYS A 337 3.85 23.01 8.26
CA CYS A 337 4.05 21.58 8.43
C CYS A 337 5.44 21.25 8.95
N ARG A 338 6.49 21.85 8.37
CA ARG A 338 7.88 21.62 8.79
C ARG A 338 8.21 22.08 10.22
N GLN A 339 7.40 22.94 10.81
CA GLN A 339 7.56 23.32 12.20
C GLN A 339 6.81 22.38 13.14
N VAL A 340 5.63 21.90 12.72
CA VAL A 340 4.81 21.01 13.55
C VAL A 340 5.31 19.56 13.53
N ASN A 341 5.82 19.11 12.38
CA ASN A 341 6.29 17.74 12.21
C ASN A 341 7.59 17.41 12.97
N GLN A 342 8.25 18.40 13.58
CA GLN A 342 9.37 18.17 14.50
C GLN A 342 8.86 17.79 15.91
N ASP A 343 9.21 18.54 16.95
CA ASP A 343 9.00 18.18 18.37
C ASP A 343 7.55 17.89 18.79
N THR A 344 6.56 18.15 17.93
CA THR A 344 5.12 18.06 18.25
C THR A 344 4.35 17.08 17.37
N TRP A 345 5.02 16.31 16.51
CA TRP A 345 4.35 15.46 15.51
C TRP A 345 3.36 14.46 16.12
N GLY A 346 3.68 13.87 17.27
CA GLY A 346 2.81 12.87 17.91
C GLY A 346 1.42 13.42 18.27
N GLN A 347 1.26 14.73 18.43
CA GLN A 347 -0.03 15.36 18.69
C GLN A 347 -0.95 15.34 17.45
N LEU A 348 -0.37 15.32 16.25
CA LEU A 348 -1.10 15.39 14.98
C LEU A 348 -2.10 14.24 14.82
N GLY A 349 -1.74 13.03 15.28
CA GLY A 349 -2.61 11.85 15.20
C GLY A 349 -3.93 11.98 15.97
N THR A 350 -4.01 12.94 16.91
CA THR A 350 -5.22 13.20 17.71
C THR A 350 -6.06 14.38 17.20
N THR A 351 -5.64 15.02 16.10
CA THR A 351 -6.32 16.18 15.53
C THR A 351 -7.62 15.81 14.84
N LEU A 352 -8.57 16.75 14.72
CA LEU A 352 -9.85 16.49 14.06
C LEU A 352 -9.66 16.01 12.61
N MET A 353 -8.69 16.57 11.90
CA MET A 353 -8.39 16.16 10.53
C MET A 353 -7.83 14.73 10.45
N ALA A 354 -7.07 14.28 11.45
CA ALA A 354 -6.63 12.88 11.54
C ALA A 354 -7.83 11.97 11.77
N GLN A 355 -8.71 12.32 12.70
CA GLN A 355 -9.93 11.56 13.02
C GLN A 355 -10.86 11.44 11.81
N ASP A 356 -11.07 12.54 11.07
CA ASP A 356 -11.92 12.56 9.87
C ASP A 356 -11.29 11.75 8.72
N THR A 357 -9.96 11.80 8.57
CA THR A 357 -9.26 10.99 7.57
C THR A 357 -9.36 9.50 7.89
N MET A 358 -9.16 9.10 9.15
CA MET A 358 -9.35 7.70 9.57
C MET A 358 -10.80 7.25 9.41
N SER A 359 -11.77 8.12 9.73
CA SER A 359 -13.19 7.85 9.54
C SER A 359 -13.54 7.60 8.07
N TYR A 360 -12.89 8.31 7.14
CA TYR A 360 -12.99 8.02 5.72
C TYR A 360 -12.38 6.65 5.37
N LEU A 361 -11.21 6.31 5.88
CA LEU A 361 -10.60 4.98 5.66
C LEU A 361 -11.46 3.83 6.20
N PHE A 362 -12.30 4.10 7.20
CA PHE A 362 -13.26 3.12 7.72
C PHE A 362 -14.56 3.02 6.90
N SER A 363 -14.87 4.02 6.07
CA SER A 363 -15.99 3.96 5.12
C SER A 363 -15.72 2.93 4.02
N ASP A 364 -16.77 2.45 3.36
CA ASP A 364 -16.61 1.46 2.27
C ASP A 364 -15.66 1.94 1.17
N ALA A 365 -15.74 3.23 0.79
CA ALA A 365 -14.91 3.80 -0.26
C ALA A 365 -13.44 3.91 0.16
N GLY A 366 -13.15 4.44 1.35
CA GLY A 366 -11.77 4.56 1.85
C GLY A 366 -11.16 3.20 2.16
N ARG A 367 -11.94 2.27 2.72
CA ARG A 367 -11.51 0.91 3.02
C ARG A 367 -11.11 0.15 1.76
N ALA A 368 -11.90 0.26 0.70
CA ALA A 368 -11.58 -0.37 -0.58
C ALA A 368 -10.25 0.16 -1.16
N LEU A 369 -9.99 1.47 -1.06
CA LEU A 369 -8.73 2.05 -1.54
C LEU A 369 -7.52 1.55 -0.74
N TYR A 370 -7.62 1.54 0.60
CA TYR A 370 -6.53 1.09 1.46
C TYR A 370 -6.26 -0.41 1.29
N ALA A 371 -7.31 -1.23 1.29
CA ALA A 371 -7.19 -2.68 1.08
C ALA A 371 -6.61 -3.00 -0.31
N ASN A 372 -6.99 -2.25 -1.35
CA ASN A 372 -6.40 -2.40 -2.68
C ASN A 372 -4.90 -2.10 -2.68
N TYR A 373 -4.44 -1.04 -2.00
CA TYR A 373 -3.01 -0.76 -1.85
C TYR A 373 -2.27 -1.93 -1.19
N VAL A 374 -2.83 -2.49 -0.10
CA VAL A 374 -2.28 -3.68 0.55
C VAL A 374 -2.25 -4.88 -0.40
N GLY A 375 -3.29 -5.09 -1.20
CA GLY A 375 -3.36 -6.14 -2.22
C GLY A 375 -2.26 -5.98 -3.29
N LEU A 376 -1.97 -4.75 -3.72
CA LEU A 376 -0.88 -4.45 -4.66
C LEU A 376 0.50 -4.78 -4.06
N LEU A 377 0.73 -4.43 -2.79
CA LEU A 377 1.94 -4.83 -2.07
C LEU A 377 2.04 -6.35 -1.96
N ALA A 378 0.94 -7.03 -1.65
CA ALA A 378 0.87 -8.49 -1.55
C ALA A 378 1.16 -9.18 -2.89
N ALA A 379 0.72 -8.63 -4.02
CA ALA A 379 1.01 -9.15 -5.36
C ALA A 379 2.51 -9.04 -5.70
N VAL A 380 3.22 -8.04 -5.17
CA VAL A 380 4.68 -8.00 -5.24
C VAL A 380 5.27 -9.04 -4.30
N ALA A 381 4.98 -8.94 -2.99
CA ALA A 381 5.55 -9.77 -1.93
C ALA A 381 5.33 -11.28 -2.13
N SER A 382 4.21 -11.69 -2.73
CA SER A 382 3.90 -13.11 -2.95
C SER A 382 4.94 -13.80 -3.83
N ARG A 383 5.62 -13.06 -4.70
CA ARG A 383 6.67 -13.55 -5.62
C ARG A 383 8.05 -13.65 -5.00
N TYR A 384 8.26 -13.10 -3.78
CA TYR A 384 9.55 -13.04 -3.11
C TYR A 384 9.51 -13.83 -1.79
N PRO A 385 10.25 -14.95 -1.67
CA PRO A 385 10.27 -15.76 -0.46
C PRO A 385 10.71 -15.02 0.81
N ALA A 386 11.60 -14.04 0.66
CA ALA A 386 12.08 -13.21 1.77
C ALA A 386 10.97 -12.37 2.41
N ALA A 387 9.96 -11.91 1.65
CA ALA A 387 8.83 -11.18 2.20
C ALA A 387 7.93 -12.13 2.99
N PHE A 388 7.99 -12.11 4.32
CA PHE A 388 7.23 -13.06 5.12
C PHE A 388 5.82 -12.58 5.47
N GLY A 389 5.62 -11.26 5.53
CA GLY A 389 4.32 -10.69 5.87
C GLY A 389 4.17 -9.21 5.56
N ILE A 390 2.96 -8.72 5.79
CA ILE A 390 2.58 -7.31 5.72
C ILE A 390 2.01 -6.89 7.07
N GLU A 391 2.61 -5.86 7.66
CA GLU A 391 2.03 -5.12 8.76
C GLU A 391 1.10 -4.04 8.21
N LEU A 392 -0.17 -4.14 8.59
CA LEU A 392 -1.23 -3.46 7.87
C LEU A 392 -1.25 -1.94 8.06
N MET A 393 -0.63 -1.39 9.11
CA MET A 393 -0.50 0.06 9.34
C MET A 393 0.40 0.36 10.54
N ASN A 394 1.48 1.10 10.38
CA ASN A 394 2.24 1.62 11.53
C ASN A 394 1.33 2.42 12.47
N GLU A 395 1.37 2.16 13.78
CA GLU A 395 0.71 2.96 14.86
C GLU A 395 -0.68 3.52 14.53
N PRO A 396 -1.73 2.69 14.32
CA PRO A 396 -3.03 3.16 13.85
C PRO A 396 -3.59 4.25 14.78
N PRO A 397 -3.85 5.48 14.30
CA PRO A 397 -4.20 6.58 15.19
C PRO A 397 -5.47 6.30 16.00
N THR A 398 -5.49 6.77 17.24
CA THR A 398 -6.65 6.56 18.11
C THR A 398 -7.87 7.22 17.50
N VAL A 399 -8.89 6.44 17.19
CA VAL A 399 -10.24 6.94 16.99
C VAL A 399 -11.08 6.32 18.10
N SER A 400 -11.47 7.13 19.09
CA SER A 400 -11.93 6.71 20.42
C SER A 400 -13.18 5.81 20.44
N ALA A 401 -13.79 5.53 19.29
CA ALA A 401 -14.91 4.60 19.11
C ALA A 401 -14.74 3.62 17.92
N ALA A 402 -13.57 3.55 17.27
CA ALA A 402 -13.44 2.87 15.98
C ALA A 402 -12.64 1.55 16.00
N ARG A 403 -12.53 0.86 17.15
CA ARG A 403 -11.86 -0.44 17.19
C ARG A 403 -12.51 -1.46 16.24
N GLY A 404 -13.83 -1.62 16.27
CA GLY A 404 -14.55 -2.48 15.32
C GLY A 404 -14.32 -2.11 13.84
N PRO A 405 -14.53 -0.84 13.43
CA PRO A 405 -14.21 -0.37 12.09
C PRO A 405 -12.74 -0.58 11.66
N LEU A 406 -11.78 -0.44 12.58
CA LEU A 406 -10.37 -0.75 12.31
C LEU A 406 -10.18 -2.23 11.97
N TYR A 407 -10.77 -3.15 12.74
CA TYR A 407 -10.69 -4.59 12.44
C TYR A 407 -11.50 -4.97 11.20
N THR A 408 -12.52 -4.21 10.84
CA THR A 408 -13.21 -4.36 9.54
C THR A 408 -12.29 -3.97 8.39
N LEU A 409 -11.50 -2.91 8.54
CA LEU A 409 -10.44 -2.53 7.60
C LEU A 409 -9.35 -3.62 7.52
N TRP A 410 -8.90 -4.17 8.66
CA TRP A 410 -7.94 -5.28 8.67
C TRP A 410 -8.45 -6.50 7.94
N LYS A 411 -9.71 -6.88 8.17
CA LYS A 411 -10.31 -8.00 7.44
C LYS A 411 -10.37 -7.73 5.94
N ALA A 412 -10.71 -6.52 5.51
CA ALA A 412 -10.72 -6.20 4.08
C ALA A 412 -9.31 -6.29 3.45
N CYS A 413 -8.28 -5.82 4.15
CA CYS A 413 -6.89 -5.96 3.70
C CYS A 413 -6.46 -7.42 3.64
N TYR A 414 -6.82 -8.21 4.67
CA TYR A 414 -6.59 -9.66 4.70
C TYR A 414 -7.23 -10.35 3.51
N ASP A 415 -8.49 -10.04 3.20
CA ASP A 415 -9.22 -10.64 2.09
C ASP A 415 -8.51 -10.33 0.74
N GLU A 416 -8.01 -9.11 0.54
CA GLU A 416 -7.21 -8.73 -0.64
C GLU A 416 -5.87 -9.47 -0.73
N VAL A 417 -5.18 -9.66 0.40
CA VAL A 417 -3.93 -10.48 0.44
C VAL A 417 -4.23 -11.92 0.02
N ARG A 418 -5.35 -12.48 0.48
CA ARG A 418 -5.75 -13.86 0.16
C ARG A 418 -6.19 -14.07 -1.28
N LEU A 419 -6.43 -13.02 -2.05
CA LEU A 419 -6.63 -13.15 -3.50
C LEU A 419 -5.35 -13.55 -4.25
N VAL A 420 -4.17 -13.25 -3.68
CA VAL A 420 -2.88 -13.39 -4.37
C VAL A 420 -1.86 -14.25 -3.61
N SER A 421 -2.11 -14.56 -2.34
CA SER A 421 -1.23 -15.40 -1.54
C SER A 421 -1.97 -16.10 -0.41
N ASP A 422 -1.85 -17.43 -0.36
CA ASP A 422 -2.41 -18.24 0.72
C ASP A 422 -1.55 -18.19 1.99
N ASN A 423 -0.27 -17.84 1.89
CA ASN A 423 0.72 -18.06 2.97
C ASN A 423 1.45 -16.80 3.46
N LEU A 424 1.17 -15.63 2.86
CA LEU A 424 1.75 -14.37 3.33
C LEU A 424 1.13 -14.00 4.68
N ALA A 425 1.97 -13.71 5.68
CA ALA A 425 1.48 -13.32 7.00
C ALA A 425 0.85 -11.92 6.96
N VAL A 426 -0.22 -11.70 7.72
CA VAL A 426 -0.93 -10.41 7.77
C VAL A 426 -1.07 -9.98 9.22
N SER A 427 -0.63 -8.77 9.56
CA SER A 427 -0.76 -8.29 10.93
C SER A 427 -2.19 -7.89 11.25
N VAL A 428 -2.54 -8.00 12.51
CA VAL A 428 -3.58 -7.19 13.15
C VAL A 428 -2.96 -6.48 14.33
N GLN A 429 -3.42 -5.27 14.60
CA GLN A 429 -3.07 -4.56 15.83
C GLN A 429 -4.25 -3.73 16.32
N ASP A 430 -4.22 -3.44 17.61
CA ASP A 430 -5.10 -2.46 18.23
C ASP A 430 -4.70 -1.03 17.86
N PRO A 431 -5.57 -0.03 18.08
CA PRO A 431 -5.19 1.38 17.91
C PRO A 431 -4.04 1.76 18.85
N GLN A 432 -3.26 2.76 18.42
CA GLN A 432 -2.02 3.22 19.05
C GLN A 432 -0.87 2.23 18.90
N GLU A 433 0.28 2.64 19.41
CA GLU A 433 1.53 1.88 19.44
C GLU A 433 1.58 0.88 20.61
N PHE A 434 0.67 0.99 21.59
CA PHE A 434 0.77 0.27 22.86
C PHE A 434 0.17 -1.14 22.87
N SER A 435 0.78 -2.02 23.65
CA SER A 435 0.22 -3.34 23.98
C SER A 435 -0.70 -3.26 25.21
N LEU A 436 -1.98 -2.95 25.02
CA LEU A 436 -2.94 -2.68 26.12
C LEU A 436 -3.80 -3.88 26.54
N HIS A 437 -3.76 -5.00 25.82
CA HIS A 437 -4.64 -6.16 26.01
C HIS A 437 -6.14 -5.78 26.12
N LEU A 438 -6.71 -5.29 25.02
CA LEU A 438 -8.12 -4.88 24.97
C LEU A 438 -9.11 -6.07 24.84
N GLY A 439 -8.59 -7.29 24.63
CA GLY A 439 -9.39 -8.50 24.48
C GLY A 439 -10.45 -8.36 23.39
N THR A 440 -11.70 -8.72 23.71
CA THR A 440 -12.84 -8.68 22.77
C THR A 440 -13.60 -7.35 22.74
N LEU A 441 -13.13 -6.33 23.48
CA LEU A 441 -13.84 -5.06 23.65
C LEU A 441 -14.22 -4.41 22.31
N ASN A 442 -15.49 -4.11 22.07
CA ASN A 442 -15.97 -3.44 20.85
C ASN A 442 -15.65 -4.17 19.53
N LEU A 443 -15.48 -5.49 19.56
CA LEU A 443 -15.40 -6.34 18.36
C LEU A 443 -16.70 -7.13 18.21
N ALA A 444 -17.19 -7.22 16.97
CA ALA A 444 -18.35 -8.03 16.63
C ALA A 444 -17.98 -9.52 16.60
N ASP A 445 -18.97 -10.41 16.81
CA ASP A 445 -18.74 -11.85 16.92
C ASP A 445 -18.12 -12.46 15.65
N ASP A 446 -18.49 -11.95 14.47
CA ASP A 446 -17.94 -12.37 13.17
C ASP A 446 -16.46 -11.99 13.02
N LEU A 447 -16.07 -10.81 13.50
CA LEU A 447 -14.65 -10.41 13.56
C LEU A 447 -13.87 -11.28 14.54
N LEU A 448 -14.46 -11.63 15.68
CA LEU A 448 -13.82 -12.51 16.66
C LEU A 448 -13.67 -13.95 16.13
N GLU A 449 -14.65 -14.43 15.38
CA GLU A 449 -14.57 -15.72 14.68
C GLU A 449 -13.45 -15.68 13.63
N TRP A 450 -13.39 -14.63 12.81
CA TRP A 450 -12.32 -14.43 11.84
C TRP A 450 -10.94 -14.36 12.51
N LEU A 451 -10.78 -13.60 13.59
CA LEU A 451 -9.49 -13.48 14.28
C LEU A 451 -8.97 -14.83 14.80
N LYS A 452 -9.87 -15.75 15.18
CA LYS A 452 -9.52 -17.09 15.69
C LYS A 452 -9.30 -18.14 14.59
N SER A 453 -9.89 -17.91 13.42
CA SER A 453 -9.92 -18.89 12.31
C SER A 453 -9.12 -18.47 11.08
N GLY A 454 -8.74 -17.19 11.00
CA GLY A 454 -7.99 -16.64 9.88
C GLY A 454 -6.58 -17.21 9.80
N ASP A 455 -6.23 -17.72 8.63
CA ASP A 455 -4.91 -18.30 8.38
C ASP A 455 -3.82 -17.24 8.23
N HIS A 456 -2.67 -17.52 8.84
CA HIS A 456 -1.46 -16.69 8.80
C HIS A 456 -1.65 -15.24 9.28
N LEU A 457 -2.51 -15.03 10.27
CA LEU A 457 -2.55 -13.79 11.02
C LEU A 457 -1.40 -13.73 12.04
N PHE A 458 -0.98 -12.53 12.42
CA PHE A 458 -0.13 -12.30 13.59
C PHE A 458 -0.49 -10.98 14.28
N TYR A 459 -0.23 -10.88 15.58
CA TYR A 459 -0.48 -9.66 16.33
C TYR A 459 0.78 -8.79 16.41
N ALA A 460 0.74 -7.58 15.85
CA ALA A 460 1.85 -6.63 15.93
C ALA A 460 1.64 -5.63 17.09
N PHE A 461 2.73 -5.19 17.71
CA PHE A 461 2.70 -4.18 18.76
C PHE A 461 4.04 -3.45 18.88
N HIS A 462 4.03 -2.24 19.44
CA HIS A 462 5.25 -1.50 19.77
C HIS A 462 5.48 -1.41 21.27
N TYR A 463 6.65 -0.90 21.65
CA TYR A 463 6.95 -0.55 23.03
C TYR A 463 7.75 0.74 23.18
N TYR A 464 7.09 1.76 23.71
CA TYR A 464 7.69 3.06 24.06
C TYR A 464 7.39 3.48 25.51
N GLY A 465 7.23 2.52 26.42
CA GLY A 465 7.06 2.77 27.86
C GLY A 465 5.66 2.58 28.42
N ASN A 466 4.70 2.17 27.59
CA ASN A 466 3.35 1.82 28.02
C ASN A 466 2.95 0.44 27.44
N PRO A 467 2.63 -0.56 28.29
CA PRO A 467 2.59 -0.55 29.76
C PRO A 467 3.94 -0.23 30.42
N SER A 468 3.95 0.02 31.72
CA SER A 468 5.12 0.59 32.43
C SER A 468 6.40 -0.24 32.36
N THR A 469 6.35 -1.50 31.92
CA THR A 469 7.53 -2.36 31.74
C THR A 469 7.48 -3.12 30.41
N PRO A 470 8.63 -3.43 29.80
CA PRO A 470 8.67 -4.23 28.58
C PRO A 470 8.05 -5.62 28.77
N ALA A 471 8.29 -6.27 29.93
CA ALA A 471 7.74 -7.57 30.23
C ALA A 471 6.20 -7.57 30.26
N ALA A 472 5.58 -6.50 30.79
CA ALA A 472 4.13 -6.35 30.76
C ALA A 472 3.61 -6.19 29.32
N ALA A 473 4.32 -5.46 28.46
CA ALA A 473 3.91 -5.28 27.06
C ALA A 473 3.95 -6.60 26.29
N VAL A 474 5.02 -7.39 26.48
CA VAL A 474 5.17 -8.72 25.91
C VAL A 474 4.10 -9.67 26.44
N ALA A 475 3.81 -9.66 27.75
CA ALA A 475 2.76 -10.49 28.34
C ALA A 475 1.36 -10.16 27.80
N ASN A 476 1.05 -8.86 27.65
CA ASN A 476 -0.21 -8.40 27.06
C ASN A 476 -0.37 -8.90 25.62
N ALA A 477 0.69 -8.78 24.80
CA ALA A 477 0.69 -9.25 23.42
C ALA A 477 0.51 -10.78 23.35
N LEU A 478 1.28 -11.54 24.15
CA LEU A 478 1.17 -13.00 24.22
C LEU A 478 -0.23 -13.46 24.64
N SER A 479 -0.89 -12.73 25.54
CA SER A 479 -2.29 -13.02 25.91
C SER A 479 -3.22 -12.84 24.71
N THR A 480 -3.06 -11.76 23.95
CA THR A 480 -3.84 -11.54 22.72
C THR A 480 -3.57 -12.62 21.67
N GLY A 481 -2.30 -12.97 21.42
CA GLY A 481 -1.93 -14.06 20.52
C GLY A 481 -2.47 -15.42 20.96
N ALA A 482 -2.58 -15.66 22.28
CA ALA A 482 -3.20 -16.85 22.82
C ALA A 482 -4.73 -16.87 22.59
N ASP A 483 -5.41 -15.74 22.80
CA ASP A 483 -6.86 -15.62 22.63
C ASP A 483 -7.32 -15.81 21.17
N TRP A 484 -6.49 -15.39 20.22
CA TRP A 484 -6.78 -15.43 18.79
C TRP A 484 -5.96 -16.47 18.01
N ASN A 485 -5.20 -17.31 18.71
CA ASN A 485 -4.41 -18.39 18.11
C ASN A 485 -3.44 -17.93 16.99
N MET A 486 -2.68 -16.88 17.26
CA MET A 486 -1.70 -16.32 16.32
C MET A 486 -0.38 -15.95 17.03
N PRO A 487 0.77 -15.92 16.32
CA PRO A 487 2.00 -15.41 16.89
C PRO A 487 1.90 -13.90 17.15
N VAL A 488 2.82 -13.40 17.97
CA VAL A 488 2.96 -11.96 18.24
C VAL A 488 4.33 -11.47 17.82
N PHE A 489 4.43 -10.21 17.42
CA PHE A 489 5.67 -9.61 16.94
C PHE A 489 5.84 -8.18 17.46
N LEU A 490 6.99 -7.88 18.05
CA LEU A 490 7.33 -6.53 18.50
C LEU A 490 7.91 -5.73 17.32
N THR A 491 7.06 -5.05 16.57
CA THR A 491 7.45 -4.42 15.30
C THR A 491 8.28 -3.15 15.50
N GLU A 492 8.20 -2.52 16.68
CA GLU A 492 8.99 -1.32 16.97
C GLU A 492 9.23 -1.09 18.46
N PHE A 493 10.46 -0.72 18.80
CA PHE A 493 10.90 -0.27 20.13
C PHE A 493 12.30 0.31 20.02
N GLY A 494 12.73 1.12 20.99
CA GLY A 494 14.09 1.66 21.02
C GLY A 494 14.12 3.13 21.41
N GLY A 495 15.12 3.87 20.91
CA GLY A 495 15.22 5.33 21.03
C GLY A 495 15.48 5.95 22.41
N TYR A 496 15.13 5.29 23.53
CA TYR A 496 15.01 5.95 24.85
C TYR A 496 15.66 5.20 26.03
N GLY A 497 16.73 4.43 25.78
CA GLY A 497 17.56 3.82 26.85
C GLY A 497 17.06 2.48 27.43
N THR A 498 15.89 1.99 27.02
CA THR A 498 15.33 0.68 27.43
C THR A 498 15.45 -0.42 26.36
N GLY A 499 16.17 -0.14 25.26
CA GLY A 499 16.26 -1.04 24.09
C GLY A 499 16.65 -2.47 24.46
N CYS A 500 17.80 -2.68 25.12
CA CYS A 500 18.25 -4.03 25.45
C CYS A 500 17.32 -4.75 26.45
N THR A 501 16.76 -4.04 27.42
CA THR A 501 15.79 -4.63 28.36
C THR A 501 14.54 -5.12 27.63
N THR A 502 14.09 -4.37 26.63
CA THR A 502 12.93 -4.72 25.81
C THR A 502 13.22 -5.90 24.89
N ALA A 503 14.37 -5.90 24.20
CA ALA A 503 14.81 -7.00 23.37
C ALA A 503 14.94 -8.31 24.19
N SER A 504 15.54 -8.25 25.38
CA SER A 504 15.65 -9.40 26.28
C SER A 504 14.29 -9.92 26.74
N ALA A 505 13.33 -9.04 27.06
CA ALA A 505 11.99 -9.45 27.45
C ALA A 505 11.25 -10.16 26.30
N ALA A 506 11.39 -9.67 25.07
CA ALA A 506 10.80 -10.29 23.89
C ALA A 506 11.42 -11.67 23.61
N VAL A 507 12.75 -11.74 23.46
CA VAL A 507 13.46 -12.98 23.09
C VAL A 507 13.30 -14.07 24.15
N SER A 508 13.40 -13.73 25.45
CA SER A 508 13.19 -14.71 26.54
C SER A 508 11.76 -15.27 26.59
N SER A 509 10.81 -14.60 25.94
CA SER A 509 9.42 -15.04 25.80
C SER A 509 9.12 -15.64 24.42
N GLY A 510 10.13 -15.86 23.58
CA GLY A 510 9.97 -16.38 22.22
C GLY A 510 9.36 -15.40 21.22
N VAL A 511 9.35 -14.09 21.53
CA VAL A 511 8.78 -13.04 20.69
C VAL A 511 9.89 -12.39 19.86
N GLY A 512 9.69 -12.39 18.53
CA GLY A 512 10.57 -11.69 17.60
C GLY A 512 10.38 -10.18 17.66
N PHE A 513 11.36 -9.43 17.13
CA PHE A 513 11.32 -7.97 17.17
C PHE A 513 11.99 -7.29 15.97
N ALA A 514 11.65 -6.01 15.76
CA ALA A 514 12.42 -5.06 14.95
C ALA A 514 12.74 -3.79 15.75
N TYR A 515 14.04 -3.48 15.91
CA TYR A 515 14.52 -2.29 16.63
C TYR A 515 14.34 -1.01 15.80
N TRP A 516 13.97 0.10 16.46
CA TRP A 516 13.96 1.43 15.86
C TRP A 516 15.23 2.22 16.22
N HIS A 517 16.11 2.50 15.27
CA HIS A 517 16.12 2.02 13.89
C HIS A 517 17.55 1.85 13.37
N TYR A 518 17.70 1.29 12.16
CA TYR A 518 19.00 1.03 11.54
C TYR A 518 19.81 2.31 11.33
N ASP A 519 19.27 3.27 10.59
CA ASP A 519 19.95 4.53 10.29
C ASP A 519 18.94 5.62 9.89
N ASN A 520 19.45 6.84 9.80
CA ASN A 520 18.74 8.02 9.37
C ASN A 520 18.66 8.10 7.83
N TYR A 521 17.55 7.71 7.25
CA TYR A 521 17.35 7.68 5.81
C TYR A 521 16.86 8.99 5.18
N CYS A 522 17.23 10.15 5.70
CA CYS A 522 16.68 11.41 5.20
C CYS A 522 17.68 12.55 5.11
N TRP A 523 17.46 13.44 4.15
CA TRP A 523 18.23 14.66 3.96
C TRP A 523 17.45 15.76 3.22
N PRO A 524 17.71 17.04 3.56
CA PRO A 524 18.48 17.50 4.72
C PRO A 524 17.67 17.43 6.00
N GLN A 525 18.36 17.31 7.14
CA GLN A 525 17.74 17.41 8.45
C GLN A 525 17.23 18.85 8.67
N PRO A 526 15.95 19.06 9.02
CA PRO A 526 15.39 20.39 9.17
C PRO A 526 15.81 21.01 10.50
N ASN A 527 16.49 22.15 10.41
CA ASN A 527 16.69 23.05 11.56
C ASN A 527 15.53 24.06 11.69
N GLY A 528 14.30 23.66 11.36
CA GLY A 528 13.11 24.54 11.31
C GLY A 528 13.10 25.63 10.22
N GLY A 529 14.18 25.77 9.45
CA GLY A 529 14.31 26.72 8.33
C GLY A 529 13.92 26.13 6.97
N ALA A 530 13.82 26.96 5.92
CA ALA A 530 13.63 26.53 4.52
C ALA A 530 14.62 25.41 4.14
N LEU A 531 14.13 24.30 3.57
CA LEU A 531 15.02 23.26 3.06
C LEU A 531 15.81 23.86 1.88
N PRO A 532 17.14 23.66 1.83
CA PRO A 532 17.95 24.08 0.69
C PRO A 532 17.36 23.63 -0.63
N SER A 533 17.45 24.49 -1.65
CA SER A 533 17.23 24.07 -3.04
C SER A 533 18.35 23.10 -3.43
N GLY A 534 18.01 21.86 -3.77
CA GLY A 534 18.98 20.83 -4.11
C GLY A 534 18.45 19.41 -3.91
N GLU A 535 19.39 18.47 -3.80
CA GLU A 535 19.10 17.05 -3.59
C GLU A 535 18.43 16.82 -2.23
N ARG A 536 17.27 16.16 -2.25
CA ARG A 536 16.44 15.84 -1.10
C ARG A 536 16.00 14.39 -1.21
N TRP A 537 16.00 13.69 -0.08
CA TRP A 537 15.49 12.31 -0.02
C TRP A 537 14.96 11.97 1.38
N GLY A 538 14.00 11.06 1.46
CA GLY A 538 13.59 10.37 2.68
C GLY A 538 12.93 11.19 3.80
N ALA A 539 12.85 12.52 3.66
CA ALA A 539 12.16 13.47 4.54
C ALA A 539 12.33 13.28 6.06
N CYS A 540 13.10 14.16 6.70
CA CYS A 540 13.26 14.16 8.15
C CYS A 540 12.09 14.89 8.82
N ILE A 541 10.89 14.30 8.77
CA ILE A 541 9.66 14.93 9.25
C ILE A 541 9.30 14.39 10.64
N THR A 542 8.65 13.23 10.73
CA THR A 542 8.15 12.60 11.95
C THR A 542 9.19 11.64 12.55
N GLY A 543 9.15 11.46 13.88
CA GLY A 543 9.92 10.44 14.62
C GLY A 543 11.30 10.14 14.03
N TRP A 544 12.22 11.10 14.05
CA TRP A 544 13.55 10.94 13.44
C TRP A 544 14.65 10.89 14.49
N GLY A 545 15.66 10.07 14.24
CA GLY A 545 16.84 9.88 15.07
C GLY A 545 18.02 9.51 14.18
N ALA A 546 19.24 9.54 14.72
CA ALA A 546 20.44 9.17 13.96
C ALA A 546 20.48 7.67 13.60
N GLY A 547 19.65 6.85 14.27
CA GLY A 547 19.76 5.40 14.22
C GLY A 547 20.99 4.87 14.93
N ASN A 548 21.08 3.54 14.99
CA ASN A 548 22.29 2.86 15.41
C ASN A 548 22.38 1.52 14.68
N GLY A 549 23.08 1.54 13.54
CA GLY A 549 23.27 0.35 12.70
C GLY A 549 24.10 -0.73 13.38
N ASP A 550 24.84 -0.40 14.44
CA ASP A 550 25.63 -1.33 15.25
C ASP A 550 24.92 -1.72 16.57
N TRP A 551 23.64 -1.36 16.74
CA TRP A 551 22.86 -1.82 17.89
C TRP A 551 22.64 -3.34 17.78
N SER A 552 23.06 -4.11 18.78
CA SER A 552 22.85 -5.57 18.77
C SER A 552 22.60 -6.19 20.15
N CYS A 553 22.67 -5.45 21.26
CA CYS A 553 22.40 -5.94 22.63
C CYS A 553 22.98 -7.32 22.98
N GLY A 554 24.13 -7.70 22.40
CA GLY A 554 24.78 -8.99 22.63
C GLY A 554 24.18 -10.18 21.85
N LEU A 555 23.29 -9.96 20.87
CA LEU A 555 22.71 -11.00 20.01
C LEU A 555 23.78 -11.82 19.26
N ARG A 556 24.96 -11.21 19.02
CA ARG A 556 26.10 -11.82 18.34
C ARG A 556 26.65 -13.08 19.04
N GLU A 557 26.56 -13.17 20.36
CA GLU A 557 27.12 -14.31 21.12
C GLU A 557 26.19 -15.54 21.15
N ALA A 558 24.92 -15.39 20.75
CA ALA A 558 23.91 -16.45 20.89
C ALA A 558 23.83 -17.44 19.71
N ARG A 559 24.54 -17.20 18.59
CA ARG A 559 24.37 -17.98 17.34
C ARG A 559 25.68 -18.40 16.66
N THR A 560 26.60 -19.02 17.39
CA THR A 560 27.81 -19.67 16.80
C THR A 560 27.54 -20.99 16.08
N GLU A 561 26.29 -21.37 15.80
CA GLU A 561 26.01 -22.50 14.92
C GLU A 561 25.90 -21.99 13.48
N GLU A 562 26.93 -22.29 12.68
CA GLU A 562 26.95 -22.05 11.24
C GLU A 562 25.65 -22.56 10.59
N ILE A 563 24.85 -21.64 10.05
CA ILE A 563 23.88 -22.00 9.02
C ILE A 563 24.71 -22.33 7.78
N VAL A 564 24.95 -23.62 7.57
CA VAL A 564 25.56 -24.13 6.34
C VAL A 564 24.55 -23.87 5.22
N VAL A 565 24.92 -22.95 4.33
CA VAL A 565 24.17 -22.57 3.12
C VAL A 565 24.18 -23.70 2.10
#